data_AF-A0A7W0UV23-F1
#
_entry.id   AF-A0A7W0UV23-F1
#
_cell.length_a   1.000
_cell.length_b   1.000
_cell.length_c   1.000
_cell.angle_alpha   90.00
_cell.angle_beta   90.00
_cell.angle_gamma   90.00
#
_symmetry.space_group_name_H-M   'P 1'
#
loop_
_entity.id
_entity.type
_entity.pdbx_description
1 polymer ?
#
loop_
_entity_poly.entity_id
_entity_poly.type
_entity_poly.pdbx_seq_one_letter_code
_entity_poly.pdbx_strand_id
1 'polypeptide(L)'
;MLRTLLLSLLMMLLLTSLFPLSDWASGSTLAYWNKRLAHMHSGRDRAHYGHRHSRAWWHRRRARQRRVRALAALRRSRAAAAHSEALAASGSSSSAISNPYRAGGIVRDQRSLFNFVLPARWSSQPATHSGEMRFHVLTSDGQPAGTAVLTPIFASSASSNDLSSVPSARLKTLGGVPFSQLRRTVIDRMIAEGGWVTNDMEREIGGHRVYIVLAHVAASSNTGRQLPSQPGPIASRTFYFTEVHGRIYSLATNAPLEISPMLATESEQVVASLHAANEIKDEVGRMK
;
A
#
# COMPACT_ATOMS: atom_id res chain seq x y z
N MET A 1 52.64 -27.82 38.38
CA MET A 1 52.26 -28.06 36.97
C MET A 1 50.85 -28.62 36.83
N LEU A 2 50.44 -29.66 37.56
CA LEU A 2 49.07 -30.23 37.43
C LEU A 2 47.95 -29.30 37.96
N ARG A 3 48.20 -28.57 39.06
CA ARG A 3 47.22 -27.65 39.67
C ARG A 3 46.84 -26.45 38.79
N THR A 4 47.81 -25.92 38.03
CA THR A 4 47.57 -24.79 37.13
C THR A 4 46.76 -25.20 35.90
N LEU A 5 46.95 -26.43 35.40
CA LEU A 5 46.13 -27.01 34.34
C LEU A 5 44.67 -27.22 34.79
N LEU A 6 44.46 -27.70 36.01
CA LEU A 6 43.12 -27.90 36.57
C LEU A 6 42.35 -26.58 36.75
N LEU A 7 43.02 -25.52 37.21
CA LEU A 7 42.40 -24.19 37.35
C LEU A 7 42.06 -23.55 35.99
N SER A 8 42.94 -23.70 35.01
CA SER A 8 42.70 -23.26 33.62
C SER A 8 41.48 -23.95 33.01
N LEU A 9 41.35 -25.27 33.21
CA LEU A 9 40.25 -26.06 32.66
C LEU A 9 38.92 -25.73 33.36
N LEU A 10 38.95 -25.49 34.67
CA LEU A 10 37.78 -25.07 35.44
C LEU A 10 37.30 -23.66 35.06
N MET A 11 38.21 -22.73 34.76
CA MET A 11 37.85 -21.40 34.25
C MET A 11 37.23 -21.47 32.85
N MET A 12 37.77 -22.29 31.94
CA MET A 12 37.17 -22.50 30.62
C MET A 12 35.74 -23.07 30.72
N LEU A 13 35.51 -24.03 31.62
CA LEU A 13 34.19 -24.63 31.82
C LEU A 13 33.17 -23.63 32.38
N LEU A 14 33.61 -22.72 33.26
CA LEU A 14 32.79 -21.64 33.81
C LEU A 14 32.50 -20.51 32.80
N LEU A 15 33.41 -20.23 31.87
CA LEU A 15 33.13 -19.25 30.80
C LEU A 15 32.16 -19.80 29.74
N THR A 16 32.13 -21.11 29.50
CA THR A 16 31.16 -21.71 28.56
C THR A 16 29.73 -21.79 29.09
N SER A 17 29.51 -21.75 30.41
CA SER A 17 28.16 -21.82 31.00
C SER A 17 27.45 -20.47 31.09
N LEU A 18 28.15 -19.35 30.87
CA LEU A 18 27.55 -18.01 30.87
C LEU A 18 27.16 -17.49 29.47
N PHE A 19 27.51 -18.20 28.38
CA PHE A 19 27.13 -17.83 27.02
C PHE A 19 26.20 -18.89 26.42
N PRO A 20 24.88 -18.66 26.34
CA PRO A 20 24.00 -19.53 25.55
C PRO A 20 24.30 -19.32 24.05
N LEU A 21 25.20 -20.12 23.50
CA LEU A 21 25.49 -20.24 22.06
C LEU A 21 24.45 -21.14 21.35
N SER A 22 23.18 -20.98 21.66
CA SER A 22 22.10 -21.73 21.01
C SER A 22 20.90 -20.82 20.77
N ASP A 23 20.89 -20.13 19.62
CA ASP A 23 19.66 -19.79 18.87
C ASP A 23 19.98 -19.03 17.56
N TRP A 24 20.78 -19.61 16.67
CA TRP A 24 20.89 -19.15 15.27
C TRP A 24 20.42 -20.17 14.24
N ALA A 25 19.90 -21.32 14.70
CA ALA A 25 19.39 -22.38 13.84
C ALA A 25 18.14 -23.04 14.45
N SER A 26 17.08 -22.26 14.70
CA SER A 26 15.69 -22.76 14.67
C SER A 26 14.72 -21.60 14.89
N GLY A 27 13.85 -21.37 13.91
CA GLY A 27 12.75 -20.43 14.06
C GLY A 27 11.71 -20.99 15.03
N SER A 28 11.77 -20.59 16.30
CA SER A 28 10.67 -20.83 17.25
C SER A 28 10.77 -20.03 18.55
N THR A 29 10.95 -18.71 18.48
CA THR A 29 10.93 -17.81 19.66
C THR A 29 9.78 -16.80 19.60
N LEU A 30 8.55 -17.30 19.42
CA LEU A 30 7.33 -16.49 19.58
C LEU A 30 6.26 -17.17 20.46
N ALA A 31 6.60 -18.20 21.23
CA ALA A 31 5.62 -19.02 21.95
C ALA A 31 5.68 -18.94 23.50
N TYR A 32 6.67 -18.28 24.10
CA TYR A 32 6.90 -18.41 25.56
C TYR A 32 6.53 -17.21 26.43
N TRP A 33 6.11 -16.08 25.87
CA TRP A 33 5.79 -14.87 26.66
C TRP A 33 4.35 -14.78 27.19
N ASN A 34 3.48 -15.78 26.97
CA ASN A 34 2.04 -15.64 27.24
C ASN A 34 1.42 -16.59 28.28
N LYS A 35 2.24 -17.23 29.14
CA LYS A 35 1.73 -18.19 30.15
C LYS A 35 1.83 -17.76 31.61
N ARG A 36 2.33 -16.56 31.92
CA ARG A 36 2.63 -16.16 33.32
C ARG A 36 1.75 -15.03 33.90
N LEU A 37 0.56 -14.81 33.35
CA LEU A 37 -0.45 -13.88 33.91
C LEU A 37 -1.81 -14.53 34.20
N ALA A 38 -1.93 -15.85 34.09
CA ALA A 38 -3.22 -16.57 34.13
C ALA A 38 -3.52 -17.34 35.43
N HIS A 39 -2.87 -17.02 36.55
CA HIS A 39 -3.09 -17.71 37.83
C HIS A 39 -3.25 -16.71 38.99
N MET A 40 -4.32 -15.93 38.98
CA MET A 40 -4.94 -15.35 40.19
C MET A 40 -6.20 -14.60 39.77
N HIS A 41 -7.35 -15.27 39.89
CA HIS A 41 -8.71 -14.76 40.15
C HIS A 41 -9.71 -15.82 39.68
N SER A 42 -9.95 -16.80 40.56
CA SER A 42 -11.06 -17.73 40.46
C SER A 42 -12.36 -17.00 40.83
N GLY A 43 -13.35 -17.03 39.94
CA GLY A 43 -14.71 -16.62 40.31
C GLY A 43 -15.66 -16.53 39.12
N ARG A 44 -16.52 -17.55 38.99
CA ARG A 44 -17.71 -17.67 38.13
C ARG A 44 -17.49 -18.04 36.66
N ASP A 45 -17.85 -19.29 36.40
CA ASP A 45 -18.54 -19.78 35.20
C ASP A 45 -18.97 -18.71 34.21
N ARG A 46 -18.29 -18.68 33.06
CA ARG A 46 -18.83 -18.32 31.75
C ARG A 46 -17.87 -18.84 30.67
N ALA A 47 -18.15 -20.05 30.21
CA ALA A 47 -17.59 -20.57 28.98
C ALA A 47 -18.08 -19.72 27.81
N HIS A 48 -17.25 -18.88 27.18
CA HIS A 48 -17.50 -18.33 25.83
C HIS A 48 -16.22 -17.94 25.07
N TYR A 49 -15.84 -18.83 24.15
CA TYR A 49 -15.31 -18.61 22.79
C TYR A 49 -14.02 -17.81 22.56
N GLY A 50 -12.93 -18.56 22.31
CA GLY A 50 -12.02 -18.18 21.24
C GLY A 50 -12.78 -18.19 19.91
N HIS A 51 -13.00 -17.03 19.29
CA HIS A 51 -13.69 -16.90 18.01
C HIS A 51 -12.88 -17.51 16.86
N ARG A 52 -12.79 -18.84 16.82
CA ARG A 52 -12.66 -19.57 15.56
C ARG A 52 -13.96 -19.34 14.83
N HIS A 53 -13.90 -18.51 13.78
CA HIS A 53 -15.04 -18.28 12.93
C HIS A 53 -15.63 -19.63 12.49
N SER A 54 -16.88 -19.87 12.86
CA SER A 54 -17.57 -21.12 12.50
C SER A 54 -17.49 -21.32 10.99
N ARG A 55 -17.53 -22.58 10.52
CA ARG A 55 -17.58 -22.86 9.07
C ARG A 55 -18.71 -22.06 8.40
N ALA A 56 -19.83 -21.88 9.09
CA ALA A 56 -20.95 -21.03 8.66
C ALA A 56 -20.54 -19.57 8.42
N TRP A 57 -19.68 -18.99 9.25
CA TRP A 57 -19.14 -17.65 9.02
C TRP A 57 -18.30 -17.57 7.74
N TRP A 58 -17.43 -18.56 7.49
CA TRP A 58 -16.64 -18.62 6.26
C TRP A 58 -17.51 -18.80 5.01
N HIS A 59 -18.58 -19.59 5.10
CA HIS A 59 -19.56 -19.73 4.02
C HIS A 59 -20.29 -18.40 3.76
N ARG A 60 -20.78 -17.72 4.80
CA ARG A 60 -21.43 -16.39 4.67
C ARG A 60 -20.47 -15.34 4.11
N ARG A 61 -19.19 -15.36 4.52
CA ARG A 61 -18.16 -14.44 4.01
C ARG A 61 -17.87 -14.70 2.53
N ARG A 62 -17.67 -15.96 2.13
CA ARG A 62 -17.49 -16.34 0.72
C ARG A 62 -18.71 -16.00 -0.13
N ALA A 63 -19.92 -16.23 0.38
CA ALA A 63 -21.16 -15.84 -0.29
C ALA A 63 -21.26 -14.32 -0.48
N ARG A 64 -20.91 -13.52 0.54
CA ARG A 64 -20.83 -12.06 0.43
C ARG A 64 -19.79 -11.64 -0.61
N GLN A 65 -18.59 -12.22 -0.61
CA GLN A 65 -17.57 -11.94 -1.61
C GLN A 65 -18.01 -12.32 -3.04
N ARG A 66 -18.71 -13.45 -3.22
CA ARG A 66 -19.30 -13.83 -4.52
C ARG A 66 -20.33 -12.81 -4.99
N ARG A 67 -21.22 -12.33 -4.12
CA ARG A 67 -22.20 -11.28 -4.44
C ARG A 67 -21.53 -9.98 -4.86
N VAL A 68 -20.50 -9.55 -4.13
CA VAL A 68 -19.73 -8.34 -4.49
C VAL A 68 -19.06 -8.50 -5.86
N ARG A 69 -18.45 -9.67 -6.14
CA ARG A 69 -17.86 -9.96 -7.46
C ARG A 69 -18.89 -9.99 -8.58
N ALA A 70 -20.06 -10.60 -8.36
CA ALA A 70 -21.14 -10.64 -9.34
C ALA A 70 -21.67 -9.24 -9.67
N LEU A 71 -21.86 -8.39 -8.66
CA LEU A 71 -22.26 -7.00 -8.85
C LEU A 71 -21.19 -6.19 -9.60
N ALA A 72 -19.90 -6.42 -9.30
CA ALA A 72 -18.80 -5.79 -10.04
C ALA A 72 -18.76 -6.26 -11.50
N ALA A 73 -19.01 -7.54 -11.78
CA ALA A 73 -19.09 -8.08 -13.13
C ALA A 73 -20.27 -7.49 -13.91
N LEU A 74 -21.45 -7.36 -13.29
CA LEU A 74 -22.62 -6.70 -13.90
C LEU A 74 -22.37 -5.21 -14.18
N ARG A 75 -21.64 -4.52 -13.31
CA ARG A 75 -21.23 -3.13 -13.56
C ARG A 75 -20.26 -3.03 -14.74
N ARG A 76 -19.31 -3.97 -14.85
CA ARG A 76 -18.38 -4.04 -15.99
C ARG A 76 -19.11 -4.34 -17.30
N SER A 77 -20.06 -5.28 -17.30
CA SER A 77 -20.83 -5.59 -18.51
C SER A 77 -21.72 -4.43 -18.94
N ARG A 78 -22.37 -3.72 -17.99
CA ARG A 78 -23.12 -2.50 -18.30
C ARG A 78 -22.23 -1.37 -18.81
N ALA A 79 -21.05 -1.17 -18.23
CA ALA A 79 -20.10 -0.18 -18.72
C ALA A 79 -19.59 -0.53 -20.13
N ALA A 80 -19.34 -1.82 -20.41
CA ALA A 80 -18.96 -2.28 -21.75
C ALA A 80 -20.11 -2.10 -22.76
N ALA A 81 -21.35 -2.40 -22.37
CA ALA A 81 -22.53 -2.18 -23.21
C ALA A 81 -22.75 -0.69 -23.52
N ALA A 82 -22.63 0.18 -22.50
CA ALA A 82 -22.70 1.62 -22.69
C ALA A 82 -21.55 2.15 -23.58
N HIS A 83 -20.36 1.56 -23.48
CA HIS A 83 -19.24 1.90 -24.36
C HIS A 83 -19.50 1.47 -25.81
N SER A 84 -20.07 0.28 -26.04
CA SER A 84 -20.46 -0.15 -27.39
C SER A 84 -21.60 0.69 -27.97
N GLU A 85 -22.54 1.13 -27.15
CA GLU A 85 -23.64 2.00 -27.56
C GLU A 85 -23.15 3.42 -27.89
N ALA A 86 -22.20 3.96 -27.12
CA ALA A 86 -21.53 5.22 -27.43
C ALA A 86 -20.68 5.15 -28.70
N LEU A 87 -20.01 4.01 -28.96
CA LEU A 87 -19.29 3.78 -30.22
C LEU A 87 -20.24 3.65 -31.41
N ALA A 88 -21.42 3.01 -31.24
CA ALA A 88 -22.43 2.93 -32.28
C ALA A 88 -23.09 4.29 -32.57
N ALA A 89 -23.30 5.11 -31.53
CA ALA A 89 -23.84 6.47 -31.67
C ALA A 89 -22.85 7.48 -32.28
N SER A 90 -21.54 7.24 -32.14
CA SER A 90 -20.48 8.08 -32.72
C SER A 90 -20.05 7.68 -34.14
N GLY A 91 -20.63 6.60 -34.70
CA GLY A 91 -20.32 6.11 -36.05
C GLY A 91 -20.83 6.96 -37.22
N SER A 92 -21.49 8.10 -36.96
CA SER A 92 -22.14 8.93 -38.00
C SER A 92 -21.51 10.32 -38.20
N SER A 93 -20.35 10.60 -37.61
CA SER A 93 -19.63 11.86 -37.83
C SER A 93 -18.12 11.61 -37.93
N SER A 94 -17.61 11.69 -39.15
CA SER A 94 -16.17 11.66 -39.44
C SER A 94 -15.43 12.82 -38.76
N SER A 95 -14.15 12.57 -38.47
CA SER A 95 -13.06 13.56 -38.32
C SER A 95 -12.95 14.31 -36.98
N ALA A 96 -12.22 13.75 -35.99
CA ALA A 96 -11.47 14.53 -35.00
C ALA A 96 -10.45 13.69 -34.18
N ILE A 97 -9.16 13.91 -34.46
CA ILE A 97 -8.03 13.92 -33.51
C ILE A 97 -7.81 12.65 -32.66
N SER A 98 -7.14 11.67 -33.25
CA SER A 98 -6.48 10.58 -32.52
C SER A 98 -5.14 11.06 -31.93
N ASN A 99 -5.13 11.52 -30.68
CA ASN A 99 -4.03 11.23 -29.76
C ASN A 99 -4.46 11.40 -28.28
N PRO A 100 -4.95 10.35 -27.58
CA PRO A 100 -5.40 10.48 -26.20
C PRO A 100 -4.27 10.47 -25.15
N TYR A 101 -2.99 10.40 -25.56
CA TYR A 101 -1.84 10.31 -24.65
C TYR A 101 -0.93 11.52 -24.81
N ARG A 102 -1.21 12.61 -24.10
CA ARG A 102 -0.22 13.68 -23.92
C ARG A 102 0.74 13.25 -22.82
N ALA A 103 1.96 12.90 -23.22
CA ALA A 103 3.04 12.55 -22.31
C ALA A 103 3.63 13.83 -21.70
N GLY A 104 3.67 13.92 -20.36
CA GLY A 104 4.11 15.10 -19.62
C GLY A 104 3.15 16.29 -19.67
N GLY A 105 3.33 17.21 -18.72
CA GLY A 105 2.60 18.48 -18.66
C GLY A 105 1.91 18.73 -17.33
N ILE A 106 1.20 19.86 -17.24
CA ILE A 106 0.42 20.23 -16.06
C ILE A 106 -0.95 19.54 -16.14
N VAL A 107 -1.23 18.62 -15.22
CA VAL A 107 -2.59 18.09 -15.07
C VAL A 107 -3.42 19.09 -14.31
N ARG A 108 -4.47 19.58 -14.98
CA ARG A 108 -5.54 20.41 -14.41
C ARG A 108 -6.80 19.57 -14.38
N ASP A 109 -7.13 19.02 -13.21
CA ASP A 109 -8.43 18.38 -13.04
C ASP A 109 -9.40 19.42 -12.48
N GLN A 110 -10.53 19.63 -13.15
CA GLN A 110 -11.58 20.54 -12.68
C GLN A 110 -12.19 20.09 -11.34
N ARG A 111 -12.00 18.82 -10.96
CA ARG A 111 -12.46 18.25 -9.68
C ARG A 111 -11.36 18.15 -8.62
N SER A 112 -10.09 18.20 -9.02
CA SER A 112 -8.95 18.24 -8.10
C SER A 112 -8.58 19.68 -7.81
N LEU A 113 -8.56 20.07 -6.54
CA LEU A 113 -8.33 21.46 -6.11
C LEU A 113 -6.88 21.95 -6.29
N PHE A 114 -6.04 21.21 -7.03
CA PHE A 114 -4.61 21.46 -7.23
C PHE A 114 -4.15 21.05 -8.63
N ASN A 115 -3.24 21.86 -9.17
CA ASN A 115 -2.50 21.58 -10.41
C ASN A 115 -1.22 20.85 -10.03
N PHE A 116 -0.73 19.92 -10.84
CA PHE A 116 0.59 19.33 -10.57
C PHE A 116 1.27 18.94 -11.88
N VAL A 117 2.59 18.73 -11.80
CA VAL A 117 3.43 18.49 -12.97
C VAL A 117 3.63 16.99 -13.14
N LEU A 118 3.28 16.48 -14.31
CA LEU A 118 3.56 15.10 -14.67
C LEU A 118 4.95 14.96 -15.30
N PRO A 119 5.72 13.95 -14.89
CA PRO A 119 6.94 13.55 -15.57
C PRO A 119 6.68 13.28 -17.06
N ALA A 120 7.69 13.51 -17.90
CA ALA A 120 7.57 13.43 -19.36
C ALA A 120 7.02 12.09 -19.87
N ARG A 121 7.25 11.00 -19.14
CA ARG A 121 6.83 9.65 -19.51
C ARG A 121 5.48 9.22 -18.96
N TRP A 122 4.83 10.10 -18.20
CA TRP A 122 3.51 9.86 -17.63
C TRP A 122 2.46 10.45 -18.54
N SER A 123 1.42 9.66 -18.81
CA SER A 123 0.25 10.10 -19.55
C SER A 123 -0.98 9.90 -18.70
N SER A 124 -1.81 10.95 -18.60
CA SER A 124 -3.07 10.90 -17.87
C SER A 124 -4.12 10.12 -18.65
N GLN A 125 -4.87 9.27 -17.97
CA GLN A 125 -6.10 8.68 -18.50
C GLN A 125 -7.32 9.48 -18.07
N PRO A 126 -8.45 9.39 -18.81
CA PRO A 126 -9.70 10.00 -18.40
C PRO A 126 -10.06 9.59 -16.97
N ALA A 127 -10.35 10.57 -16.12
CA ALA A 127 -10.69 10.33 -14.73
C ALA A 127 -11.93 9.43 -14.62
N THR A 128 -11.83 8.39 -13.82
CA THR A 128 -13.01 7.59 -13.47
C THR A 128 -13.94 8.39 -12.56
N HIS A 129 -15.25 8.11 -12.61
CA HIS A 129 -16.31 8.87 -11.91
C HIS A 129 -16.12 9.00 -10.38
N SER A 130 -15.18 8.24 -9.79
CA SER A 130 -14.83 8.18 -8.36
C SER A 130 -13.81 9.23 -7.87
N GLY A 131 -13.31 10.13 -8.73
CA GLY A 131 -12.22 11.05 -8.34
C GLY A 131 -10.84 10.38 -8.26
N GLU A 132 -10.74 9.17 -8.83
CA GLU A 132 -9.49 8.44 -9.05
C GLU A 132 -8.87 8.90 -10.37
N MET A 133 -7.62 9.37 -10.31
CA MET A 133 -6.82 9.68 -11.49
C MET A 133 -5.90 8.50 -11.81
N ARG A 134 -5.88 8.08 -13.08
CA ARG A 134 -5.04 6.98 -13.56
C ARG A 134 -4.02 7.49 -14.54
N PHE A 135 -2.83 6.90 -14.49
CA PHE A 135 -1.71 7.26 -15.33
C PHE A 135 -1.07 6.00 -15.92
N HIS A 136 -0.69 6.10 -17.18
CA HIS A 136 0.22 5.16 -17.82
C HIS A 136 1.61 5.74 -17.85
N VAL A 137 2.58 4.89 -17.52
CA VAL A 137 4.00 5.23 -17.59
C VAL A 137 4.56 4.50 -18.79
N LEU A 138 5.23 5.24 -19.66
CA LEU A 138 5.86 4.72 -20.86
C LEU A 138 7.38 4.60 -20.67
N THR A 139 8.01 3.64 -21.32
CA THR A 139 9.47 3.56 -21.47
C THR A 139 9.92 4.62 -22.49
N SER A 140 11.23 4.89 -22.57
CA SER A 140 11.81 5.74 -23.64
C SER A 140 11.35 5.32 -25.03
N ASP A 141 11.13 4.02 -25.21
CA ASP A 141 10.77 3.40 -26.49
C ASP A 141 9.25 3.40 -26.75
N GLY A 142 8.48 4.11 -25.91
CA GLY A 142 7.02 4.24 -26.01
C GLY A 142 6.23 3.02 -25.53
N GLN A 143 6.89 1.97 -25.02
CA GLN A 143 6.24 0.77 -24.49
C GLN A 143 5.64 1.00 -23.09
N PRO A 144 4.57 0.28 -22.69
CA PRO A 144 4.00 0.41 -21.36
C PRO A 144 4.97 -0.11 -20.28
N ALA A 145 5.47 0.79 -19.45
CA ALA A 145 6.43 0.52 -18.38
C ALA A 145 5.75 0.24 -17.04
N GLY A 146 4.57 0.83 -16.82
CA GLY A 146 3.83 0.69 -15.58
C GLY A 146 2.56 1.52 -15.55
N THR A 147 1.88 1.48 -14.41
CA THR A 147 0.70 2.31 -14.15
C THR A 147 0.81 2.98 -12.80
N ALA A 148 0.19 4.14 -12.67
CA ALA A 148 0.05 4.83 -11.39
C ALA A 148 -1.40 5.28 -11.20
N VAL A 149 -1.84 5.33 -9.95
CA VAL A 149 -3.19 5.68 -9.58
C VAL A 149 -3.15 6.62 -8.39
N LEU A 150 -3.73 7.81 -8.53
CA LEU A 150 -3.85 8.79 -7.46
C LEU A 150 -5.30 8.79 -6.94
N THR A 151 -5.47 8.52 -5.66
CA THR A 151 -6.77 8.45 -5.00
C THR A 151 -6.79 9.27 -3.72
N PRO A 152 -7.85 10.07 -3.46
CA PRO A 152 -8.07 10.64 -2.13
C PRO A 152 -8.42 9.55 -1.14
N ILE A 153 -7.84 9.63 0.07
CA ILE A 153 -8.19 8.80 1.21
C ILE A 153 -9.06 9.62 2.14
N PHE A 154 -10.30 9.17 2.28
CA PHE A 154 -11.19 9.66 3.30
C PHE A 154 -10.80 8.98 4.60
N ALA A 155 -10.25 9.75 5.53
CA ALA A 155 -10.10 9.30 6.90
C ALA A 155 -11.51 9.04 7.44
N SER A 156 -11.93 7.77 7.49
CA SER A 156 -13.06 7.40 8.34
C SER A 156 -12.65 7.79 9.75
N SER A 157 -13.35 8.77 10.32
CA SER A 157 -13.11 9.35 11.65
C SER A 157 -12.46 8.32 12.57
N ALA A 158 -11.16 8.50 12.84
CA ALA A 158 -10.47 7.66 13.79
C ALA A 158 -11.27 7.72 15.09
N SER A 159 -11.74 6.57 15.55
CA SER A 159 -12.50 6.45 16.79
C SER A 159 -11.63 7.02 17.90
N SER A 160 -12.00 8.21 18.37
CA SER A 160 -11.33 8.98 19.42
C SER A 160 -11.53 8.30 20.77
N ASN A 161 -10.95 7.11 20.96
CA ASN A 161 -11.11 6.35 22.20
C ASN A 161 -9.83 5.74 22.75
N ASP A 162 -8.65 6.20 22.34
CA ASP A 162 -7.39 5.92 23.03
C ASP A 162 -6.84 7.19 23.68
N LEU A 163 -7.52 7.60 24.75
CA LEU A 163 -6.95 8.46 25.78
C LEU A 163 -5.94 7.63 26.58
N SER A 164 -4.66 7.69 26.22
CA SER A 164 -3.58 7.55 27.19
C SER A 164 -2.32 8.24 26.70
N SER A 165 -2.01 9.35 27.36
CA SER A 165 -0.80 10.15 27.23
C SER A 165 0.44 9.30 27.55
N VAL A 166 1.20 8.93 26.53
CA VAL A 166 2.61 8.57 26.66
C VAL A 166 3.42 9.63 25.90
N PRO A 167 4.20 10.50 26.57
CA PRO A 167 4.78 11.70 25.95
C PRO A 167 5.87 11.42 24.89
N SER A 168 6.28 10.17 24.72
CA SER A 168 7.39 9.77 23.83
C SER A 168 6.92 9.08 22.53
N ALA A 169 5.63 8.79 22.37
CA ALA A 169 5.04 8.29 21.13
C ALA A 169 4.47 9.43 20.29
N ARG A 170 5.29 10.44 20.00
CA ARG A 170 4.94 11.53 19.08
C ARG A 170 4.63 10.96 17.67
N LEU A 171 3.36 10.66 17.47
CA LEU A 171 2.57 10.94 16.27
C LEU A 171 3.19 10.47 14.94
N LYS A 172 3.33 9.15 14.78
CA LYS A 172 3.41 8.51 13.45
C LYS A 172 2.04 8.60 12.77
N THR A 173 1.63 9.82 12.47
CA THR A 173 0.36 10.17 11.81
C THR A 173 0.64 11.07 10.61
N LEU A 174 -0.20 10.95 9.59
CA LEU A 174 -0.27 11.81 8.40
C LEU A 174 -1.70 12.34 8.32
N GLY A 175 -1.93 13.65 8.26
CA GLY A 175 -3.29 14.21 8.22
C GLY A 175 -4.21 13.69 9.33
N GLY A 176 -3.67 13.50 10.54
CA GLY A 176 -4.40 12.92 11.68
C GLY A 176 -4.65 11.41 11.62
N VAL A 177 -4.27 10.73 10.54
CA VAL A 177 -4.42 9.28 10.39
C VAL A 177 -3.14 8.56 10.82
N PRO A 178 -3.21 7.56 11.72
CA PRO A 178 -2.05 6.76 12.09
C PRO A 178 -1.44 6.00 10.91
N PHE A 179 -0.11 5.96 10.82
CA PHE A 179 0.59 5.18 9.80
C PHE A 179 0.25 3.70 9.89
N SER A 180 -0.02 3.18 11.09
CA SER A 180 -0.50 1.80 11.29
C SER A 180 -1.82 1.53 10.56
N GLN A 181 -2.73 2.50 10.54
CA GLN A 181 -3.99 2.41 9.80
C GLN A 181 -3.74 2.46 8.30
N LEU A 182 -2.90 3.38 7.80
CA LEU A 182 -2.52 3.45 6.39
C LEU A 182 -1.87 2.14 5.93
N ARG A 183 -0.88 1.64 6.67
CA ARG A 183 -0.23 0.36 6.41
C ARG A 183 -1.22 -0.79 6.35
N ARG A 184 -2.19 -0.82 7.27
CA ARG A 184 -3.22 -1.86 7.31
C ARG A 184 -4.06 -1.87 6.03
N THR A 185 -4.41 -0.71 5.49
CA THR A 185 -5.14 -0.63 4.20
C THR A 185 -4.33 -1.24 3.06
N VAL A 186 -3.01 -1.02 3.01
CA VAL A 186 -2.13 -1.61 2.01
C VAL A 186 -2.04 -3.12 2.20
N ILE A 187 -1.86 -3.60 3.44
CA ILE A 187 -1.81 -5.03 3.75
C ILE A 187 -3.08 -5.72 3.28
N ASP A 188 -4.25 -5.20 3.64
CA ASP A 188 -5.54 -5.81 3.27
C ASP A 188 -5.73 -5.82 1.74
N ARG A 189 -5.24 -4.79 1.03
CA ARG A 189 -5.21 -4.75 -0.44
C ARG A 189 -4.25 -5.78 -1.03
N MET A 190 -3.02 -5.87 -0.52
CA MET A 190 -2.02 -6.82 -0.99
C MET A 190 -2.46 -8.26 -0.77
N ILE A 191 -3.07 -8.58 0.38
CA ILE A 191 -3.67 -9.90 0.63
C ILE A 191 -4.73 -10.22 -0.43
N ALA A 192 -5.56 -9.25 -0.84
CA ALA A 192 -6.59 -9.46 -1.86
C ALA A 192 -5.99 -9.68 -3.27
N GLU A 193 -4.84 -9.09 -3.55
CA GLU A 193 -4.09 -9.21 -4.81
C GLU A 193 -3.09 -10.38 -4.82
N GLY A 194 -2.92 -11.10 -3.71
CA GLY A 194 -1.94 -12.19 -3.58
C GLY A 194 -0.50 -11.70 -3.41
N GLY A 195 -0.32 -10.46 -2.96
CA GLY A 195 0.96 -9.84 -2.66
C GLY A 195 1.27 -9.74 -1.16
N TRP A 196 2.44 -9.20 -0.87
CA TRP A 196 2.94 -8.96 0.49
C TRP A 196 3.64 -7.60 0.56
N VAL A 197 3.56 -6.96 1.73
CA VAL A 197 4.31 -5.74 2.04
C VAL A 197 5.74 -6.13 2.39
N THR A 198 6.72 -5.46 1.78
CA THR A 198 8.15 -5.72 1.98
C THR A 198 8.77 -4.74 2.95
N ASN A 199 8.40 -3.45 2.85
CA ASN A 199 8.93 -2.41 3.72
C ASN A 199 7.94 -1.26 3.84
N ASP A 200 8.06 -0.47 4.89
CA ASP A 200 7.38 0.79 5.06
C ASP A 200 8.28 1.80 5.73
N MET A 201 8.27 3.03 5.23
CA MET A 201 9.18 4.08 5.66
C MET A 201 8.51 5.45 5.62
N GLU A 202 9.03 6.34 6.45
CA GLU A 202 8.71 7.76 6.41
C GLU A 202 9.84 8.48 5.69
N ARG A 203 9.48 9.39 4.79
CA ARG A 203 10.45 10.20 4.05
C ARG A 203 9.91 11.61 3.88
N GLU A 204 10.81 12.58 3.83
CA GLU A 204 10.48 13.95 3.49
C GLU A 204 10.70 14.17 1.99
N ILE A 205 9.67 14.63 1.28
CA ILE A 205 9.70 14.91 -0.16
C ILE A 205 9.20 16.33 -0.36
N GLY A 206 10.05 17.21 -0.88
CA GLY A 206 9.71 18.62 -1.10
C GLY A 206 9.34 19.37 0.18
N GLY A 207 9.95 19.05 1.32
CA GLY A 207 9.64 19.69 2.62
C GLY A 207 8.41 19.13 3.34
N HIS A 208 7.78 18.08 2.78
CA HIS A 208 6.57 17.49 3.34
C HIS A 208 6.78 16.02 3.72
N ARG A 209 6.13 15.62 4.83
CA ARG A 209 6.17 14.25 5.32
C ARG A 209 5.34 13.35 4.41
N VAL A 210 5.95 12.28 3.92
CA VAL A 210 5.35 11.27 3.08
C VAL A 210 5.56 9.91 3.70
N TYR A 211 4.48 9.13 3.83
CA TYR A 211 4.56 7.74 4.27
C TYR A 211 4.57 6.83 3.04
N ILE A 212 5.58 5.98 2.91
CA ILE A 212 5.82 5.13 1.74
C ILE A 212 5.71 3.67 2.16
N VAL A 213 4.91 2.89 1.45
CA VAL A 213 4.80 1.44 1.64
C VAL A 213 5.20 0.73 0.36
N LEU A 214 6.17 -0.17 0.48
CA LEU A 214 6.67 -1.03 -0.59
C LEU A 214 6.04 -2.40 -0.46
N ALA A 215 5.57 -2.94 -1.58
CA ALA A 215 4.95 -4.25 -1.63
C ALA A 215 5.25 -4.95 -2.96
N HIS A 216 5.20 -6.27 -2.95
CA HIS A 216 5.35 -7.10 -4.15
C HIS A 216 4.09 -7.91 -4.37
N VAL A 217 3.75 -8.14 -5.64
CA VAL A 217 2.65 -9.02 -6.05
C VAL A 217 3.23 -10.07 -6.98
N ALA A 218 3.01 -11.34 -6.67
CA ALA A 218 3.29 -12.41 -7.63
C ALA A 218 2.31 -12.26 -8.80
N ALA A 219 2.80 -12.15 -10.03
CA ALA A 219 1.92 -12.16 -11.19
C ALA A 219 1.24 -13.53 -11.26
N SER A 220 -0.03 -13.58 -10.86
CA SER A 220 -0.88 -14.73 -11.10
C SER A 220 -1.09 -14.82 -12.61
N SER A 221 -0.42 -15.77 -13.27
CA SER A 221 -0.69 -16.08 -14.66
C SER A 221 -2.14 -16.55 -14.77
N ASN A 222 -3.02 -15.64 -15.22
CA ASN A 222 -4.39 -16.01 -15.61
C ASN A 222 -4.41 -16.88 -16.88
N THR A 223 -3.25 -17.04 -17.53
CA THR A 223 -3.01 -17.96 -18.63
C THR A 223 -2.63 -19.28 -17.99
N GLY A 224 -3.53 -20.27 -18.00
CA GLY A 224 -3.41 -21.57 -17.33
C GLY A 224 -2.28 -22.48 -17.82
N ARG A 225 -1.07 -21.94 -17.94
CA ARG A 225 0.12 -22.58 -18.50
C ARG A 225 1.37 -22.10 -17.75
N GLN A 226 1.36 -22.21 -16.42
CA GLN A 226 2.59 -22.17 -15.65
C GLN A 226 2.87 -23.56 -15.08
N LEU A 227 4.05 -24.09 -15.40
CA LEU A 227 4.59 -25.28 -14.74
C LEU A 227 4.81 -24.97 -13.26
N PRO A 228 4.54 -25.91 -12.35
CA PRO A 228 4.61 -25.71 -10.90
C PRO A 228 6.03 -25.44 -10.32
N SER A 229 7.04 -25.26 -11.16
CA SER A 229 8.45 -25.15 -10.78
C SER A 229 9.11 -23.80 -11.06
N GLN A 230 8.40 -22.80 -11.60
CA GLN A 230 8.95 -21.45 -11.77
C GLN A 230 8.16 -20.40 -10.98
N PRO A 231 8.83 -19.59 -10.12
CA PRO A 231 8.20 -18.41 -9.57
C PRO A 231 7.82 -17.48 -10.72
N GLY A 232 6.54 -17.12 -10.80
CA GLY A 232 6.03 -16.18 -11.81
C GLY A 232 6.67 -14.80 -11.67
N PRO A 233 6.58 -13.94 -12.71
CA PRO A 233 7.17 -12.61 -12.66
C PRO A 233 6.62 -11.81 -11.46
N ILE A 234 7.50 -11.13 -10.75
CA ILE A 234 7.13 -10.33 -9.56
C ILE A 234 6.95 -8.89 -10.01
N ALA A 235 5.78 -8.31 -9.70
CA ALA A 235 5.53 -6.89 -9.89
C ALA A 235 5.74 -6.12 -8.58
N SER A 236 6.38 -4.97 -8.67
CA SER A 236 6.55 -4.03 -7.56
C SER A 236 5.36 -3.07 -7.48
N ARG A 237 4.90 -2.83 -6.25
CA ARG A 237 3.84 -1.90 -5.89
C ARG A 237 4.39 -0.93 -4.86
N THR A 238 4.34 0.36 -5.16
CA THR A 238 4.70 1.41 -4.19
C THR A 238 3.50 2.28 -3.91
N PHE A 239 3.26 2.55 -2.64
CA PHE A 239 2.19 3.42 -2.18
C PHE A 239 2.79 4.62 -1.47
N TYR A 240 2.61 5.81 -2.03
CA TYR A 240 2.95 7.07 -1.38
C TYR A 240 1.70 7.66 -0.77
N PHE A 241 1.74 7.97 0.51
CA PHE A 241 0.69 8.69 1.22
C PHE A 241 1.21 10.08 1.57
N THR A 242 0.49 11.10 1.14
CA THR A 242 0.82 12.50 1.46
C THR A 242 -0.42 13.31 1.81
N GLU A 243 -0.25 14.36 2.62
CA GLU A 243 -1.31 15.28 3.00
C GLU A 243 -1.27 16.54 2.12
N VAL A 244 -2.40 16.87 1.49
CA VAL A 244 -2.57 18.05 0.65
C VAL A 244 -3.91 18.70 1.04
N HIS A 245 -3.89 19.96 1.49
CA HIS A 245 -5.07 20.69 1.97
C HIS A 245 -5.88 19.96 3.06
N GLY A 246 -5.21 19.34 4.04
CA GLY A 246 -5.88 18.60 5.13
C GLY A 246 -6.55 17.29 4.68
N ARG A 247 -6.30 16.85 3.44
CA ARG A 247 -6.77 15.56 2.91
C ARG A 247 -5.58 14.70 2.57
N ILE A 248 -5.70 13.41 2.86
CA ILE A 248 -4.66 12.44 2.53
C ILE A 248 -4.90 11.94 1.11
N TYR A 249 -3.85 11.90 0.31
CA TYR A 249 -3.84 11.31 -1.01
C TYR A 249 -2.92 10.10 -1.02
N SER A 250 -3.30 9.08 -1.78
CA SER A 250 -2.47 7.92 -2.06
C SER A 250 -2.15 7.84 -3.53
N LEU A 251 -0.85 7.84 -3.86
CA LEU A 251 -0.32 7.51 -5.18
C LEU A 251 0.18 6.07 -5.14
N ALA A 252 -0.51 5.17 -5.83
CA ALA A 252 -0.18 3.76 -5.94
C ALA A 252 0.40 3.46 -7.32
N THR A 253 1.63 2.95 -7.37
CA THR A 253 2.31 2.57 -8.60
C THR A 253 2.35 1.06 -8.78
N ASN A 254 2.49 0.63 -10.04
CA ASN A 254 2.64 -0.75 -10.44
C ASN A 254 3.63 -0.84 -11.59
N ALA A 255 4.74 -1.55 -11.38
CA ALA A 255 5.72 -1.78 -12.41
C ALA A 255 6.41 -3.14 -12.24
N PRO A 256 7.00 -3.70 -13.30
CA PRO A 256 8.02 -4.74 -13.17
C PRO A 256 9.14 -4.30 -12.24
N LEU A 257 9.81 -5.26 -11.59
CA LEU A 257 10.83 -4.98 -10.58
C LEU A 257 11.99 -4.16 -11.17
N GLU A 258 12.34 -4.40 -12.44
CA GLU A 258 13.43 -3.77 -13.17
C GLU A 258 13.20 -2.27 -13.38
N ILE A 259 11.94 -1.88 -13.62
CA ILE A 259 11.53 -0.50 -13.89
C ILE A 259 11.15 0.24 -12.60
N SER A 260 10.94 -0.49 -11.50
CA SER A 260 10.46 0.05 -10.24
C SER A 260 11.31 1.20 -9.65
N PRO A 261 12.66 1.20 -9.68
CA PRO A 261 13.47 2.29 -9.11
C PRO A 261 13.31 3.60 -9.90
N MET A 262 13.21 3.47 -11.22
CA MET A 262 12.96 4.59 -12.12
C MET A 262 11.57 5.19 -11.86
N LEU A 263 10.55 4.33 -11.75
CA LEU A 263 9.19 4.76 -11.46
C LEU A 263 9.08 5.41 -10.07
N ALA A 264 9.84 4.92 -9.09
CA ALA A 264 9.90 5.54 -7.76
C ALA A 264 10.42 6.98 -7.83
N THR A 265 11.51 7.21 -8.58
CA THR A 265 12.09 8.56 -8.76
C THR A 265 11.08 9.53 -9.39
N GLU A 266 10.37 9.09 -10.43
CA GLU A 266 9.34 9.91 -11.08
C GLU A 266 8.12 10.16 -10.19
N SER A 267 7.76 9.18 -9.37
CA SER A 267 6.65 9.32 -8.42
C SER A 267 6.98 10.34 -7.32
N GLU A 268 8.24 10.40 -6.88
CA GLU A 268 8.70 11.42 -5.94
C GLU A 268 8.59 12.83 -6.53
N GLN A 269 8.88 13.00 -7.83
CA GLN A 269 8.68 14.28 -8.53
C GLN A 269 7.20 14.67 -8.58
N VAL A 270 6.31 13.71 -8.88
CA VAL A 270 4.86 13.95 -8.84
C VAL A 270 4.44 14.40 -7.44
N VAL A 271 4.84 13.67 -6.41
CA VAL A 271 4.50 13.99 -5.02
C VAL A 271 5.04 15.36 -4.61
N ALA A 272 6.29 15.69 -4.95
CA ALA A 272 6.85 17.02 -4.70
C ALA A 272 6.04 18.13 -5.40
N SER A 273 5.61 17.90 -6.65
CA SER A 273 4.83 18.89 -7.40
C SER A 273 3.42 19.10 -6.86
N LEU A 274 2.81 18.09 -6.21
CA LEU A 274 1.52 18.23 -5.52
C LEU A 274 1.61 19.26 -4.38
N HIS A 275 2.77 19.32 -3.72
CA HIS A 275 3.02 20.25 -2.63
C HIS A 275 3.41 21.65 -3.11
N ALA A 276 4.27 21.76 -4.13
CA ALA A 276 4.65 23.05 -4.69
C ALA A 276 3.41 23.86 -5.17
N ALA A 277 2.43 23.17 -5.76
CA ALA A 277 1.19 23.82 -6.16
C ALA A 277 0.29 24.24 -4.99
N ASN A 278 0.48 23.65 -3.81
CA ASN A 278 -0.22 24.05 -2.60
C ASN A 278 0.32 25.38 -2.07
N GLU A 279 1.64 25.52 -1.97
CA GLU A 279 2.30 26.72 -1.42
C GLU A 279 1.91 28.00 -2.19
N ILE A 280 1.89 27.93 -3.53
CA ILE A 280 1.50 29.05 -4.40
C ILE A 280 0.06 29.51 -4.10
N LYS A 281 -0.84 28.58 -3.77
CA LYS A 281 -2.24 28.92 -3.51
C LYS A 281 -2.42 29.58 -2.15
N ASP A 282 -1.67 29.14 -1.14
CA ASP A 282 -1.71 29.73 0.20
C ASP A 282 -1.17 31.18 0.19
N GLU A 283 -0.14 31.47 -0.62
CA GLU A 283 0.40 32.82 -0.78
C GLU A 283 -0.61 33.78 -1.43
N VAL A 284 -1.25 33.35 -2.52
CA VAL A 284 -2.29 34.15 -3.20
C VAL A 284 -3.52 34.38 -2.32
N GLY A 285 -3.86 33.42 -1.46
CA GLY A 285 -4.95 33.55 -0.49
C GLY A 285 -4.65 34.55 0.63
N ARG A 286 -3.38 34.74 1.00
CA ARG A 286 -2.95 35.63 2.09
C ARG A 286 -2.86 37.10 1.69
N MET A 287 -2.77 37.39 0.39
CA MET A 287 -2.71 38.76 -0.15
C MET A 287 -4.09 39.38 -0.43
N LYS A 288 -5.18 38.67 -0.15
CA LYS A 288 -6.56 39.14 -0.27
C LYS A 288 -7.19 39.31 1.10
#